data_AF-A0A916HST3-F1
#
_entry.id   AF-A0A916HST3-F1
#
_cell.length_a   1.000
_cell.length_b   1.000
_cell.length_c   1.000
_cell.angle_alpha   90.00
_cell.angle_beta   90.00
_cell.angle_gamma   90.00
#
_symmetry.space_group_name_H-M   'P 1'
#
loop_
_entity.id
_entity.type
_entity.pdbx_description
1 polymer ?
#
loop_
_entity_poly.entity_id
_entity_poly.type
_entity_poly.pdbx_seq_one_letter_code
_entity_poly.pdbx_strand_id
1 'polypeptide(L)'
;MTPQESQPLPVPEAEAAFPIGASSIATALFIAGLTLVVYWWRLRVLRRERVAAAMEAAGPDEVGSLTADMKELTERLATELDARAERLERLLDAADQRIAELDKAIARGMEVKPLARPHGQVDPAFAEVYELADQGLRPVEIARRTQRPTGQVELILNLRRGTVAL
;
A
#
# COMPACT_ATOMS: atom_id res chain seq x y z
N MET A 1 83.45 19.11 14.52
CA MET A 1 82.61 19.96 13.67
C MET A 1 82.25 19.17 12.43
N THR A 2 81.15 18.44 12.48
CA THR A 2 80.58 17.66 11.38
C THR A 2 79.37 18.42 10.85
N PRO A 3 79.26 18.68 9.54
CA PRO A 3 78.10 19.36 8.97
C PRO A 3 76.94 18.36 8.80
N GLN A 4 75.81 18.77 9.36
CA GLN A 4 74.48 18.16 9.25
C GLN A 4 73.80 18.85 8.06
N GLU A 5 73.47 18.14 6.97
CA GLU A 5 72.66 18.74 5.91
C GLU A 5 71.64 17.77 5.29
N SER A 6 70.38 18.16 5.51
CA SER A 6 69.18 18.04 4.67
C SER A 6 68.68 16.65 4.25
N GLN A 7 67.70 16.13 5.02
CA GLN A 7 66.64 15.25 4.49
C GLN A 7 65.61 16.09 3.69
N PRO A 8 65.23 15.71 2.47
CA PRO A 8 64.14 16.37 1.75
C PRO A 8 62.77 15.94 2.33
N LEU A 9 61.89 16.92 2.49
CA LEU A 9 60.50 16.74 2.93
C LEU A 9 59.70 15.90 1.92
N PRO A 10 58.84 14.97 2.38
CA PRO A 10 57.94 14.24 1.49
C PRO A 10 56.91 15.21 0.89
N VAL A 11 56.86 15.25 -0.44
CA VAL A 11 55.82 15.95 -1.19
C VAL A 11 54.51 15.17 -1.01
N PRO A 12 53.40 15.77 -0.56
CA PRO A 12 52.12 15.09 -0.54
C PRO A 12 51.69 14.84 -2.00
N GLU A 13 51.67 13.57 -2.40
CA GLU A 13 51.00 13.14 -3.62
C GLU A 13 49.53 13.55 -3.50
N ALA A 14 49.15 14.59 -4.23
CA ALA A 14 47.78 15.02 -4.37
C ALA A 14 47.02 13.95 -5.15
N GLU A 15 46.51 12.94 -4.45
CA GLU A 15 45.41 12.10 -4.91
C GLU A 15 44.21 13.01 -5.19
N ALA A 16 44.12 13.47 -6.44
CA ALA A 16 42.92 14.07 -6.99
C ALA A 16 41.86 12.98 -7.12
N ALA A 17 41.25 12.60 -5.99
CA ALA A 17 40.04 11.81 -5.94
C ALA A 17 38.93 12.65 -6.56
N PHE A 18 38.68 12.47 -7.85
CA PHE A 18 37.52 13.05 -8.53
C PHE A 18 36.27 12.54 -7.81
N PRO A 19 35.49 13.42 -7.14
CA PRO A 19 34.25 12.99 -6.55
C PRO A 19 33.33 12.66 -7.72
N ILE A 20 33.06 11.37 -7.91
CA ILE A 20 31.94 10.89 -8.72
C ILE A 20 30.68 11.37 -7.98
N GLY A 21 30.34 12.64 -8.16
CA GLY A 21 29.18 13.27 -7.56
C GLY A 21 27.93 12.59 -8.10
N ALA A 22 26.88 12.55 -7.29
CA ALA A 22 25.58 11.97 -7.65
C ALA A 22 25.02 12.49 -8.99
N SER A 23 25.49 13.63 -9.49
CA SER A 23 25.19 14.18 -10.82
C SER A 23 25.63 13.29 -11.99
N SER A 24 26.73 12.54 -11.85
CA SER A 24 27.25 11.66 -12.91
C SER A 24 26.41 10.40 -13.12
N ILE A 25 25.78 9.90 -12.05
CA ILE A 25 24.85 8.76 -12.13
C ILE A 25 23.56 9.21 -12.83
N ALA A 26 23.06 10.40 -12.52
CA ALA A 26 21.86 10.95 -13.15
C ALA A 26 22.05 11.16 -14.67
N THR A 27 23.20 11.67 -15.10
CA THR A 27 23.50 11.85 -16.53
C THR A 27 23.66 10.51 -17.25
N ALA A 28 24.32 9.52 -16.63
CA ALA A 28 24.45 8.18 -17.20
C ALA A 28 23.08 7.52 -17.42
N LEU A 29 22.17 7.63 -16.45
CA LEU A 29 20.80 7.10 -16.58
C LEU A 29 20.01 7.82 -17.67
N PHE A 30 20.15 9.13 -17.80
CA PHE A 30 19.47 9.89 -18.85
C PHE A 30 19.94 9.47 -20.24
N ILE A 31 21.25 9.32 -20.42
CA ILE A 31 21.83 8.83 -21.69
C ILE A 31 21.36 7.41 -21.98
N ALA A 32 21.36 6.51 -20.99
CA ALA A 32 20.87 5.14 -21.15
C ALA A 32 19.37 5.08 -21.51
N GLY A 33 18.55 5.93 -20.90
CA GLY A 33 17.14 6.05 -21.25
C GLY A 33 16.94 6.55 -22.68
N LEU A 34 17.67 7.59 -23.07
CA LEU A 34 17.58 8.19 -24.40
C LEU A 34 18.06 7.21 -25.48
N THR A 35 19.15 6.47 -25.24
CA THR A 35 19.60 5.42 -26.16
C THR A 35 18.59 4.28 -26.27
N LEU A 36 17.94 3.89 -25.18
CA LEU A 36 16.91 2.85 -25.20
C LEU A 36 15.66 3.30 -25.96
N VAL A 37 15.23 4.56 -25.81
CA VAL A 37 14.12 5.14 -26.58
C VAL A 37 14.46 5.23 -28.07
N VAL A 38 15.67 5.69 -28.41
CA VAL A 38 16.13 5.76 -29.81
C VAL A 38 16.25 4.35 -30.41
N TYR A 39 16.77 3.40 -29.65
CA TYR A 39 16.86 1.99 -30.04
C TYR A 39 15.46 1.43 -30.30
N TRP A 40 14.51 1.66 -29.39
CA TRP A 40 13.13 1.22 -29.53
C TRP A 40 12.43 1.89 -30.72
N TRP A 41 12.65 3.18 -30.94
CA TRP A 41 12.13 3.91 -32.09
C TRP A 41 12.70 3.37 -33.40
N ARG A 42 14.00 3.13 -33.47
CA ARG A 42 14.66 2.51 -34.64
C ARG A 42 14.13 1.11 -34.91
N LEU A 43 13.93 0.31 -33.86
CA LEU A 43 13.33 -1.02 -33.97
C LEU A 43 11.88 -0.95 -34.48
N ARG A 44 11.12 0.06 -34.03
CA ARG A 44 9.76 0.33 -34.47
C ARG A 44 9.70 0.76 -35.93
N VAL A 45 10.65 1.57 -36.40
CA VAL A 45 10.75 2.00 -37.80
C VAL A 45 11.12 0.82 -38.71
N LEU A 46 12.11 0.00 -38.33
CA LEU A 46 12.48 -1.20 -39.08
C LEU A 46 11.35 -2.24 -39.13
N ARG A 47 10.56 -2.36 -38.06
CA ARG A 47 9.34 -3.17 -38.07
C ARG A 47 8.30 -2.62 -39.03
N ARG A 48 8.12 -1.30 -39.11
CA ARG A 48 7.18 -0.67 -40.06
C ARG A 48 7.54 -0.96 -41.50
N GLU A 49 8.82 -0.92 -41.86
CA GLU A 49 9.25 -1.23 -43.22
C GLU A 49 8.96 -2.68 -43.60
N ARG A 50 9.20 -3.63 -42.68
CA ARG A 50 8.84 -5.04 -42.91
C ARG A 50 7.34 -5.26 -43.01
N VAL A 51 6.54 -4.55 -42.21
CA VAL A 51 5.08 -4.62 -42.28
C VAL A 51 4.58 -3.99 -43.58
N ALA A 52 5.15 -2.88 -44.04
CA ALA A 52 4.79 -2.26 -45.31
C ALA A 52 5.14 -3.19 -46.50
N ALA A 53 6.33 -3.77 -46.51
CA ALA A 53 6.72 -4.75 -47.53
C ALA A 53 5.86 -6.03 -47.47
N ALA A 54 5.50 -6.48 -46.26
CA ALA A 54 4.57 -7.60 -46.10
C ALA A 54 3.14 -7.25 -46.53
N MET A 55 2.68 -6.00 -46.34
CA MET A 55 1.38 -5.51 -46.81
C MET A 55 1.34 -5.28 -48.32
N GLU A 56 2.48 -5.01 -48.95
CA GLU A 56 2.60 -4.93 -50.41
C GLU A 56 2.64 -6.33 -51.05
N ALA A 57 3.22 -7.31 -50.34
CA ALA A 57 3.22 -8.71 -50.74
C ALA A 57 1.88 -9.43 -50.45
N ALA A 58 1.20 -9.06 -49.36
CA ALA A 58 -0.15 -9.50 -49.06
C ALA A 58 -1.10 -8.78 -50.01
N GLY A 59 -1.84 -9.53 -50.81
CA GLY A 59 -2.77 -8.94 -51.78
C GLY A 59 -3.83 -8.05 -51.10
N PRO A 60 -4.44 -7.11 -51.82
CA PRO A 60 -5.52 -6.26 -51.29
C PRO A 60 -6.67 -7.08 -50.67
N ASP A 61 -6.89 -8.29 -51.17
CA ASP A 61 -7.89 -9.23 -50.64
C ASP A 61 -7.55 -9.75 -49.23
N GLU A 62 -6.27 -9.97 -48.92
CA GLU A 62 -5.80 -10.46 -47.61
C GLU A 62 -5.83 -9.36 -46.54
N VAL A 63 -5.54 -8.12 -46.93
CA VAL A 63 -5.73 -6.95 -46.04
C VAL A 63 -7.22 -6.73 -45.78
N GLY A 64 -8.07 -6.97 -46.78
CA GLY A 64 -9.53 -6.92 -46.66
C GLY A 64 -10.06 -7.94 -45.66
N SER A 65 -9.63 -9.20 -45.76
CA SER A 65 -10.05 -10.26 -44.83
C SER A 65 -9.60 -10.00 -43.39
N LEU A 66 -8.34 -9.61 -43.18
CA LEU A 66 -7.84 -9.29 -41.84
C LEU A 66 -8.61 -8.12 -41.20
N THR A 67 -8.96 -7.11 -42.00
CA THR A 67 -9.74 -5.97 -41.51
C THR A 67 -11.16 -6.38 -41.15
N ALA A 68 -11.77 -7.28 -41.92
CA ALA A 68 -13.07 -7.87 -41.61
C ALA A 68 -13.01 -8.68 -40.30
N ASP A 69 -11.98 -9.52 -40.12
CA ASP A 69 -11.78 -10.31 -38.90
C ASP A 69 -11.56 -9.42 -37.66
N MET A 70 -10.76 -8.35 -37.78
CA MET A 70 -10.57 -7.38 -36.70
C MET A 70 -11.87 -6.68 -36.33
N LYS A 71 -12.70 -6.35 -37.33
CA LYS A 71 -14.01 -5.74 -37.10
C LYS A 71 -14.94 -6.71 -36.37
N GLU A 72 -15.00 -7.96 -36.81
CA GLU A 72 -15.80 -9.01 -36.16
C GLU A 72 -15.35 -9.25 -34.71
N LEU A 73 -14.04 -9.35 -34.47
CA LEU A 73 -13.50 -9.48 -33.12
C LEU A 73 -13.84 -8.27 -32.24
N THR A 74 -13.81 -7.06 -32.80
CA THR A 74 -14.15 -5.84 -32.06
C THR A 74 -15.64 -5.79 -31.72
N GLU A 75 -16.52 -6.16 -32.66
CA GLU A 75 -17.96 -6.26 -32.43
C GLU A 75 -18.31 -7.32 -31.38
N ARG A 76 -17.63 -8.48 -31.45
CA ARG A 76 -17.77 -9.54 -30.45
C ARG A 76 -17.28 -9.10 -29.07
N LEU A 77 -16.15 -8.41 -29.00
CA LEU A 77 -15.60 -7.90 -27.74
C LEU A 77 -16.52 -6.83 -27.12
N ALA A 78 -17.07 -5.94 -27.94
CA ALA A 78 -18.05 -4.94 -27.50
C ALA A 78 -19.28 -5.63 -26.89
N THR A 79 -19.84 -6.62 -27.59
CA THR A 79 -20.99 -7.40 -27.10
C THR A 79 -20.69 -8.12 -25.78
N GLU A 80 -19.48 -8.68 -25.64
CA GLU A 80 -19.07 -9.34 -24.40
C GLU A 80 -18.87 -8.35 -23.24
N LEU A 81 -18.31 -7.18 -23.52
CA LEU A 81 -18.14 -6.11 -22.53
C LEU A 81 -19.51 -5.60 -22.05
N ASP A 82 -20.46 -5.40 -22.95
CA ASP A 82 -21.82 -4.99 -22.61
C ASP A 82 -22.49 -6.02 -21.68
N ALA A 83 -22.40 -7.31 -22.01
CA ALA A 83 -22.93 -8.39 -21.17
C ALA A 83 -22.25 -8.43 -19.78
N ARG A 84 -20.95 -8.15 -19.71
CA ARG A 84 -20.23 -8.08 -18.44
C ARG A 84 -20.63 -6.85 -17.63
N ALA A 85 -20.85 -5.70 -18.27
CA ALA A 85 -21.32 -4.47 -17.62
C ALA A 85 -22.71 -4.67 -17.01
N GLU A 86 -23.65 -5.25 -17.77
CA GLU A 86 -24.99 -5.57 -17.27
C GLU A 86 -24.93 -6.53 -16.08
N ARG A 87 -24.05 -7.53 -16.12
CA ARG A 87 -23.85 -8.44 -14.98
C ARG A 87 -23.32 -7.71 -13.74
N LEU A 88 -22.42 -6.74 -13.91
CA LEU A 88 -21.89 -5.95 -12.80
C LEU A 88 -22.97 -5.05 -12.20
N GLU A 89 -23.79 -4.41 -13.02
CA GLU A 89 -24.91 -3.57 -12.58
C GLU A 89 -25.89 -4.38 -11.70
N ARG A 90 -26.28 -5.58 -12.15
CA ARG A 90 -27.13 -6.48 -11.34
C ARG A 90 -26.50 -6.90 -10.02
N LEU A 91 -25.17 -7.10 -9.99
CA LEU A 91 -24.46 -7.46 -8.76
C LEU A 91 -24.39 -6.28 -7.79
N LEU A 92 -24.24 -5.05 -8.29
CA LEU A 92 -24.28 -3.83 -7.49
C LEU A 92 -25.67 -3.64 -6.87
N ASP A 93 -26.74 -3.76 -7.66
CA ASP A 93 -28.12 -3.68 -7.17
C ASP A 93 -28.40 -4.71 -6.07
N ALA A 94 -27.92 -5.95 -6.25
CA ALA A 94 -28.07 -7.01 -5.26
C ALA A 94 -27.28 -6.73 -3.97
N ALA A 95 -26.10 -6.11 -4.08
CA ALA A 95 -25.31 -5.71 -2.92
C ALA A 95 -26.01 -4.58 -2.14
N ASP A 96 -26.53 -3.57 -2.84
CA ASP A 96 -27.24 -2.45 -2.24
C ASP A 96 -28.51 -2.90 -1.53
N GLN A 97 -29.26 -3.85 -2.11
CA GLN A 97 -30.42 -4.47 -1.45
C GLN A 97 -30.03 -5.14 -0.14
N ARG A 98 -28.92 -5.91 -0.12
CA ARG A 98 -28.45 -6.57 1.09
C ARG A 98 -27.97 -5.57 2.15
N ILE A 99 -27.32 -4.48 1.74
CA ILE A 99 -26.92 -3.40 2.66
C ILE A 99 -28.18 -2.79 3.30
N ALA A 100 -29.19 -2.46 2.49
CA ALA A 100 -30.45 -1.91 3.01
C ALA A 100 -31.19 -2.89 3.95
N GLU A 101 -31.15 -4.19 3.69
CA GLU A 101 -31.69 -5.21 4.59
C GLU A 101 -30.93 -5.30 5.91
N LEU A 102 -29.60 -5.24 5.86
CA LEU A 102 -28.74 -5.23 7.04
C LEU A 102 -28.97 -3.96 7.86
N ASP A 103 -29.07 -2.79 7.24
CA ASP A 103 -29.38 -1.53 7.91
C ASP A 103 -30.74 -1.59 8.61
N LYS A 104 -31.75 -2.19 7.98
CA LYS A 104 -33.05 -2.44 8.61
C LYS A 104 -32.96 -3.43 9.77
N ALA A 105 -32.13 -4.47 9.66
CA ALA A 105 -31.92 -5.43 10.74
C ALA A 105 -31.18 -4.78 11.92
N ILE A 106 -30.18 -3.95 11.65
CA ILE A 106 -29.43 -3.16 12.63
C ILE A 106 -30.36 -2.14 13.30
N ALA A 107 -31.19 -1.41 12.54
CA ALA A 107 -32.17 -0.48 13.08
C ALA A 107 -33.19 -1.18 14.01
N ARG A 108 -33.70 -2.34 13.60
CA ARG A 108 -34.58 -3.17 14.46
C ARG A 108 -33.85 -3.72 15.69
N GLY A 109 -32.59 -4.11 15.56
CA GLY A 109 -31.75 -4.56 16.66
C GLY A 109 -31.31 -3.45 17.61
N MET A 110 -31.21 -2.20 17.13
CA MET A 110 -30.95 -1.01 17.94
C MET A 110 -32.21 -0.45 18.61
N GLU A 111 -33.40 -0.88 18.17
CA GLU A 111 -34.64 -0.71 18.96
C GLU A 111 -34.69 -1.64 20.18
N VAL A 112 -33.56 -2.26 20.55
CA VAL A 112 -33.29 -2.61 21.95
C VAL A 112 -33.25 -1.29 22.70
N LYS A 113 -34.40 -0.96 23.33
CA LYS A 113 -34.57 0.04 24.40
C LYS A 113 -33.21 0.30 25.04
N PRO A 114 -32.68 1.55 25.03
CA PRO A 114 -31.36 1.80 25.57
C PRO A 114 -31.36 1.25 26.99
N LEU A 115 -30.71 0.10 27.15
CA LEU A 115 -30.15 -0.29 28.41
C LEU A 115 -29.09 0.77 28.59
N ALA A 116 -29.49 1.89 29.19
CA ALA A 116 -28.60 2.75 29.92
C ALA A 116 -27.89 1.81 30.88
N ARG A 117 -26.80 1.19 30.42
CA ARG A 117 -25.81 0.65 31.33
C ARG A 117 -25.39 1.89 32.10
N PRO A 118 -25.56 1.92 33.42
CA PRO A 118 -25.11 3.03 34.20
C PRO A 118 -23.57 3.06 34.04
N HIS A 119 -23.07 3.88 33.12
CA HIS A 119 -21.64 4.09 32.85
C HIS A 119 -20.94 4.82 34.01
N GLY A 120 -21.41 4.63 35.25
CA GLY A 120 -20.89 5.30 36.44
C GLY A 120 -21.00 4.51 37.73
N GLN A 121 -21.60 3.31 37.74
CA GLN A 121 -21.45 2.41 38.87
C GLN A 121 -20.21 1.55 38.63
N VAL A 122 -19.05 2.12 39.00
CA VAL A 122 -17.85 1.34 39.25
C VAL A 122 -18.24 0.27 40.26
N ASP A 123 -18.19 -0.99 39.85
CA ASP A 123 -18.41 -2.12 40.76
C ASP A 123 -17.51 -1.89 41.99
N PRO A 124 -18.02 -1.91 43.23
CA PRO A 124 -17.19 -1.74 44.43
C PRO A 124 -16.00 -2.71 44.45
N ALA A 125 -16.11 -3.86 43.78
CA ALA A 125 -15.03 -4.81 43.59
C ALA A 125 -13.85 -4.28 42.75
N PHE A 126 -14.03 -3.22 41.95
CA PHE A 126 -12.97 -2.57 41.17
C PHE A 126 -12.36 -1.36 41.89
N ALA A 127 -13.05 -0.78 42.88
CA ALA A 127 -12.54 0.34 43.65
C ALA A 127 -11.22 -0.02 44.35
N GLU A 128 -11.15 -1.20 44.99
CA GLU A 128 -9.94 -1.69 45.65
C GLU A 128 -8.75 -1.84 44.67
N VAL A 129 -9.00 -2.32 43.46
CA VAL A 129 -7.97 -2.45 42.41
C VAL A 129 -7.44 -1.08 41.99
N TYR A 130 -8.30 -0.07 41.90
CA TYR A 130 -7.91 1.29 41.55
C TYR A 130 -7.15 2.00 42.68
N GLU A 131 -7.58 1.85 43.93
CA GLU A 131 -6.87 2.41 45.08
C GLU A 131 -5.45 1.85 45.19
N LEU A 132 -5.26 0.54 45.01
CA LEU A 132 -3.94 -0.08 45.04
C LEU A 132 -3.07 0.37 43.86
N ALA A 133 -3.66 0.59 42.69
CA ALA A 133 -2.94 1.14 41.55
C ALA A 133 -2.52 2.61 41.77
N ASP A 134 -3.39 3.41 42.40
CA ASP A 134 -3.11 4.81 42.75
C ASP A 134 -2.03 4.94 43.84
N GLN A 135 -1.83 3.90 44.65
CA GLN A 135 -0.68 3.74 45.56
C GLN A 135 0.62 3.35 44.83
N GLY A 136 0.59 3.15 43.51
CA GLY A 136 1.75 2.82 42.69
C GLY A 136 2.12 1.33 42.64
N LEU A 137 1.24 0.42 43.10
CA LEU A 137 1.50 -1.02 43.02
C LEU A 137 1.43 -1.54 41.58
N ARG A 138 2.23 -2.55 41.28
CA ARG A 138 2.24 -3.21 39.96
C ARG A 138 1.08 -4.21 39.84
N PRO A 139 0.57 -4.51 38.63
CA PRO A 139 -0.57 -5.41 38.44
C PRO A 139 -0.45 -6.79 39.11
N VAL A 140 0.75 -7.36 39.13
CA VAL A 140 1.05 -8.65 39.79
C VAL A 140 0.90 -8.56 41.32
N GLU A 141 1.28 -7.44 41.91
CA GLU A 141 1.20 -7.21 43.37
C GLU A 141 -0.26 -6.99 43.80
N ILE A 142 -1.01 -6.24 42.99
CA ILE A 142 -2.45 -6.02 43.16
C ILE A 142 -3.20 -7.35 43.05
N ALA A 143 -2.88 -8.17 42.04
CA ALA A 143 -3.44 -9.50 41.85
C ALA A 143 -3.23 -10.41 43.07
N ARG A 144 -2.01 -10.45 43.60
CA ARG A 144 -1.70 -11.22 44.81
C ARG A 144 -2.48 -10.74 46.04
N ARG A 145 -2.64 -9.42 46.20
CA ARG A 145 -3.30 -8.82 47.36
C ARG A 145 -4.82 -8.97 47.33
N THR A 146 -5.41 -8.82 46.14
CA THR A 146 -6.86 -8.97 45.90
C THR A 146 -7.29 -10.41 45.63
N GLN A 147 -6.34 -11.35 45.59
CA GLN A 147 -6.55 -12.76 45.23
C GLN A 147 -7.24 -12.93 43.86
N ARG A 148 -6.87 -12.11 42.88
CA ARG A 148 -7.40 -12.15 41.51
C ARG A 148 -6.33 -12.55 40.49
N PRO A 149 -6.70 -13.11 39.33
CA PRO A 149 -5.77 -13.33 38.23
C PRO A 149 -5.17 -12.02 37.72
N THR A 150 -3.87 -12.00 37.44
CA THR A 150 -3.15 -10.82 36.92
C THR A 150 -3.81 -10.25 35.66
N GLY A 151 -4.22 -11.10 34.71
CA GLY A 151 -4.87 -10.64 33.48
C GLY A 151 -6.21 -9.92 33.72
N GLN A 152 -6.95 -10.30 34.78
CA GLN A 152 -8.18 -9.60 35.16
C GLN A 152 -7.88 -8.21 35.71
N VAL A 153 -6.83 -8.08 36.53
CA VAL A 153 -6.38 -6.79 37.05
C VAL A 153 -5.92 -5.87 35.92
N GLU A 154 -5.13 -6.38 34.98
CA GLU A 154 -4.69 -5.61 33.80
C GLU A 154 -5.87 -5.13 32.95
N LEU A 155 -6.88 -5.98 32.74
CA LEU A 155 -8.10 -5.60 32.03
C LEU A 155 -8.84 -4.47 32.76
N ILE A 156 -9.04 -4.57 34.07
CA ILE A 156 -9.70 -3.54 34.89
C ILE A 156 -8.97 -2.20 34.79
N LEU A 157 -7.63 -2.21 34.80
CA LEU A 157 -6.81 -1.01 34.66
C LEU A 157 -6.85 -0.43 33.23
N ASN A 158 -6.92 -1.28 32.21
CA ASN A 158 -7.05 -0.86 30.81
C ASN A 158 -8.41 -0.20 30.54
N LEU A 159 -9.49 -0.72 31.14
CA LEU A 159 -10.83 -0.12 31.05
C LEU A 159 -10.86 1.31 31.64
N ARG A 160 -10.18 1.54 32.78
CA ARG A 160 -10.03 2.89 33.36
C ARG A 160 -9.29 3.84 32.43
N ARG A 161 -8.17 3.41 31.84
CA ARG A 161 -7.38 4.22 30.89
C ARG A 161 -8.16 4.55 29.61
N GLY A 162 -8.87 3.58 29.06
CA GLY A 162 -9.69 3.76 27.86
C GLY A 162 -10.87 4.70 28.07
N THR A 163 -11.36 4.85 29.31
CA THR A 163 -12.46 5.77 29.64
C THR A 163 -12.00 7.23 29.72
N VAL A 164 -10.75 7.50 30.11
CA VAL A 164 -10.20 8.86 30.27
C VAL A 164 -9.71 9.47 28.94
N ALA A 165 -9.52 8.64 27.91
CA ALA A 165 -8.97 9.06 26.61
C ALA A 165 -10.04 9.42 25.55
N LEU A 166 -11.32 9.48 25.94
CA LEU A 166 -12.46 9.89 25.11
C LEU A 166 -12.98 11.25 25.56
#